data_AF-A0A8S8YV33-F1
#
_entry.id   AF-A0A8S8YV33-F1
#
_cell.length_a   1.000
_cell.length_b   1.000
_cell.length_c   1.000
_cell.angle_alpha   90.00
_cell.angle_beta   90.00
_cell.angle_gamma   90.00
#
_symmetry.space_group_name_H-M   'P 1'
#
loop_
_entity.id
_entity.type
_entity.pdbx_description
1 polymer ?
#
loop_
_entity_poly.entity_id
_entity_poly.type
_entity_poly.pdbx_seq_one_letter_code
_entity_poly.pdbx_strand_id
1 'polypeptide(L)'
;MCSAFILTGIWVPLVRYDVDEWMQSKGRLGDERDGIIHMVPKEWLANLASTSARKAPFIAVLTVLITALAVPMMLSLKGDFQVEDFIETESDLAVGIYLVNERFSDEGEPGFILVEGDMADPKVIAAFGELRRNVNSREPGEPDQISRLPTGEVELIAIDSVLILAKAAMAWNIQPFEEAGWDSNAEDGGVGCDKDILGLPSLNDRDCLLFLFGYMLIHGIPESGGYPYMPPSIAAEYIQVADELDPDRPWLTTSGESPSYIRASIRFGISSPEQFALVEPALKQLQDDMAPLQELSRNPLRERADIESADSQYPITWAIPSGEPVIRFVAADSMQDEMQGTLLLGVAFCTLTLWWGFREETSAKQRWRETVSNPASSARRIGAVVALTGIASYLFLGPTYGLMLAILAIALSLLWGTAPFYIATVTPGPILVVIIWLYAMVSLAGYGLNMVTVAIAACLWAWA
;
A
#
# COMPACT_ATOMS: atom_id res chain seq x y z
N MET A 1 -5.27 -2.19 23.87
CA MET A 1 -4.08 -1.79 24.65
C MET A 1 -4.41 -1.48 26.12
N CYS A 2 -5.26 -0.50 26.44
CA CYS A 2 -5.61 -0.16 27.84
C CYS A 2 -6.18 -1.37 28.63
N SER A 3 -7.01 -2.18 28.00
CA SER A 3 -7.59 -3.40 28.58
C SER A 3 -6.55 -4.47 28.92
N ALA A 4 -5.53 -4.66 28.08
CA ALA A 4 -4.45 -5.61 28.33
C ALA A 4 -3.60 -5.16 29.52
N PHE A 5 -3.17 -3.90 29.53
CA PHE A 5 -2.41 -3.29 30.63
C PHE A 5 -3.13 -3.38 31.99
N ILE A 6 -4.44 -3.11 32.01
CA ILE A 6 -5.25 -3.23 33.24
C ILE A 6 -5.33 -4.69 33.70
N LEU A 7 -5.54 -5.64 32.77
CA LEU A 7 -5.65 -7.07 33.09
C LEU A 7 -4.32 -7.67 33.55
N THR A 8 -3.20 -7.33 32.91
CA THR A 8 -1.92 -8.01 33.15
C THR A 8 -0.99 -7.24 34.07
N GLY A 9 -0.92 -5.91 33.97
CA GLY A 9 -0.03 -5.08 34.79
C GLY A 9 -0.53 -4.82 36.21
N ILE A 10 -1.84 -4.85 36.42
CA ILE A 10 -2.47 -4.60 37.73
C ILE A 10 -3.19 -5.85 38.26
N TRP A 11 -4.03 -6.48 37.43
CA TRP A 11 -4.88 -7.59 37.87
C TRP A 11 -4.10 -8.87 38.16
N VAL A 12 -3.16 -9.28 37.30
CA VAL A 12 -2.37 -10.52 37.52
C VAL A 12 -1.50 -10.46 38.78
N PRO A 13 -0.76 -9.37 39.08
CA PRO A 13 -0.01 -9.26 40.34
C PRO A 13 -0.91 -9.25 41.58
N LEU A 14 -2.06 -8.56 41.53
CA LEU A 14 -3.02 -8.52 42.65
C LEU A 14 -3.67 -9.88 42.89
N VAL A 15 -4.13 -10.56 41.83
CA VAL A 15 -4.69 -11.92 41.95
C VAL A 15 -3.64 -12.90 42.44
N ARG A 16 -2.39 -12.79 41.97
CA ARG A 16 -1.30 -13.64 42.45
C ARG A 16 -1.03 -13.40 43.94
N TYR A 17 -1.01 -12.13 44.37
CA TYR A 17 -0.87 -11.77 45.78
C TYR A 17 -2.01 -12.33 46.63
N ASP A 18 -3.26 -12.21 46.19
CA ASP A 18 -4.43 -12.73 46.91
C ASP A 18 -4.45 -14.27 46.97
N VAL A 19 -4.03 -14.94 45.88
CA VAL A 19 -3.88 -16.40 45.83
C VAL A 19 -2.76 -16.87 46.75
N ASP A 20 -1.66 -16.13 46.82
CA ASP A 20 -0.57 -16.39 47.74
C ASP A 20 -1.05 -16.18 49.20
N GLU A 21 -1.68 -15.07 49.58
CA GLU A 21 -2.27 -14.90 50.92
C GLU A 21 -3.26 -16.03 51.27
N TRP A 22 -4.10 -16.45 50.32
CA TRP A 22 -5.04 -17.55 50.50
C TRP A 22 -4.34 -18.90 50.69
N MET A 23 -3.29 -19.20 49.93
CA MET A 23 -2.48 -20.41 50.12
C MET A 23 -1.72 -20.37 51.46
N GLN A 24 -1.35 -19.18 51.94
CA GLN A 24 -0.67 -18.98 53.23
C GLN A 24 -1.65 -19.26 54.36
N SER A 25 -2.88 -18.76 54.25
CA SER A 25 -3.96 -19.01 55.22
C SER A 25 -4.31 -20.49 55.36
N LYS A 26 -4.05 -21.30 54.32
CA LYS A 26 -4.25 -22.75 54.31
C LYS A 26 -3.00 -23.56 54.66
N GLY A 27 -1.88 -22.91 54.98
CA GLY A 27 -0.60 -23.59 55.27
C GLY A 27 -0.05 -24.39 54.08
N ARG A 28 -0.43 -24.02 52.84
CA ARG A 28 -0.07 -24.71 51.60
C ARG A 28 0.94 -23.97 50.74
N LEU A 29 1.38 -22.79 51.18
CA LEU A 29 2.51 -22.09 50.57
C LEU A 29 3.79 -22.84 50.93
N GLY A 30 4.33 -23.57 49.97
CA GLY A 30 5.66 -24.16 50.10
C GLY A 30 6.72 -23.09 49.90
N ASP A 31 7.85 -23.22 50.60
CA ASP A 31 9.05 -22.47 50.27
C ASP A 31 9.45 -22.72 48.81
N GLU A 32 10.09 -21.74 48.17
CA GLU A 32 10.62 -21.89 46.81
C GLU A 32 11.38 -23.22 46.71
N ARG A 33 10.94 -24.09 45.79
CA ARG A 33 11.59 -25.40 45.58
C ARG A 33 13.04 -25.16 45.15
N ASP A 34 13.99 -25.36 46.06
CA ASP A 34 15.39 -25.46 45.70
C ASP A 34 15.58 -26.68 44.78
N GLY A 35 16.15 -26.44 43.58
CA GLY A 35 16.43 -27.48 42.60
C GLY A 35 15.54 -27.54 41.36
N ILE A 36 14.80 -26.47 41.02
CA ILE A 36 14.23 -26.36 39.66
C ILE A 36 15.38 -26.17 38.68
N ILE A 37 15.54 -27.08 37.72
CA ILE A 37 16.48 -26.91 36.60
C ILE A 37 15.92 -25.79 35.73
N HIS A 38 16.41 -24.57 35.95
CA HIS A 38 16.20 -23.46 35.03
C HIS A 38 16.98 -23.79 33.75
N MET A 39 16.34 -23.70 32.57
CA MET A 39 17.02 -23.90 31.27
C MET A 39 18.27 -23.02 31.13
N VAL A 40 18.34 -21.93 31.89
CA VAL A 40 19.51 -21.06 32.05
C VAL A 40 19.90 -21.03 33.54
N PRO A 41 21.16 -21.36 33.91
CA PRO A 41 21.61 -21.31 35.30
C PRO A 41 21.47 -19.91 35.91
N LYS A 42 20.89 -19.83 37.13
CA LYS A 42 20.77 -18.56 37.88
C LYS A 42 22.12 -17.85 38.05
N GLU A 43 23.16 -18.63 38.35
CA GLU A 43 24.56 -18.20 38.48
C GLU A 43 25.04 -17.45 37.22
N TRP A 44 24.66 -17.95 36.03
CA TRP A 44 25.07 -17.37 34.75
C TRP A 44 24.37 -16.05 34.50
N LEU A 45 23.05 -15.97 34.70
CA LEU A 45 22.29 -14.72 34.57
C LEU A 45 22.75 -13.66 35.58
N ALA A 46 22.98 -14.06 36.84
CA ALA A 46 23.45 -13.17 37.89
C ALA A 46 24.86 -12.64 37.59
N ASN A 47 25.75 -13.49 37.08
CA ASN A 47 27.07 -13.05 36.62
C ASN A 47 26.99 -12.15 35.40
N LEU A 48 26.16 -12.47 34.41
CA LEU A 48 25.98 -11.63 33.22
C LEU A 48 25.44 -10.24 33.59
N ALA A 49 24.43 -10.18 34.47
CA ALA A 49 23.84 -8.95 34.95
C ALA A 49 24.82 -8.10 35.77
N SER A 50 25.56 -8.72 36.71
CA SER A 50 26.53 -8.00 37.54
C SER A 50 27.72 -7.48 36.74
N THR A 51 28.21 -8.28 35.79
CA THR A 51 29.32 -7.88 34.89
C THR A 51 28.87 -6.78 33.94
N SER A 52 27.62 -6.86 33.45
CA SER A 52 27.03 -5.84 32.59
C SER A 52 26.81 -4.53 33.33
N ALA A 53 26.29 -4.57 34.56
CA ALA A 53 26.14 -3.39 35.40
C ALA A 53 27.49 -2.72 35.70
N ARG A 54 28.54 -3.51 35.93
CA ARG A 54 29.89 -2.98 36.18
C ARG A 54 30.52 -2.33 34.96
N LYS A 55 30.17 -2.77 33.75
CA LYS A 55 30.59 -2.20 32.46
C LYS A 55 29.50 -1.38 31.78
N ALA A 56 28.52 -0.88 32.54
CA ALA A 56 27.35 -0.18 32.02
C ALA A 56 27.65 0.92 30.97
N PRO A 57 28.62 1.84 31.15
CA PRO A 57 28.86 2.88 30.14
C PRO A 57 29.36 2.31 28.82
N PHE A 58 30.18 1.25 28.85
CA PHE A 58 30.66 0.59 27.65
C PHE A 58 29.53 -0.14 26.91
N ILE A 59 28.67 -0.85 27.67
CA ILE A 59 27.53 -1.57 27.09
C ILE A 59 26.52 -0.58 26.50
N ALA A 60 26.26 0.56 27.17
CA ALA A 60 25.37 1.58 26.63
C ALA A 60 25.87 2.13 25.28
N VAL A 61 27.17 2.42 25.15
CA VAL A 61 27.76 2.85 23.88
C VAL A 61 27.63 1.78 22.80
N LEU A 62 27.93 0.52 23.15
CA LEU A 62 27.79 -0.61 22.22
C LEU A 62 26.34 -0.77 21.76
N THR A 63 25.37 -0.69 22.68
CA THR A 63 23.94 -0.75 22.37
C THR A 63 23.54 0.37 21.42
N VAL A 64 23.96 1.61 21.67
CA VAL A 64 23.66 2.74 20.78
C VAL A 64 24.26 2.53 19.39
N LEU A 65 25.48 2.01 19.29
CA LEU A 65 26.13 1.72 18.00
C LEU A 65 25.39 0.63 17.22
N ILE A 66 25.04 -0.49 17.87
CA ILE A 66 24.29 -1.57 17.21
C ILE A 66 22.92 -1.07 16.78
N THR A 67 22.22 -0.34 17.64
CA THR A 67 20.91 0.24 17.31
C THR A 67 21.02 1.24 16.16
N ALA A 68 22.04 2.09 16.12
CA ALA A 68 22.25 3.04 15.02
C ALA A 68 22.46 2.34 13.66
N LEU A 69 23.12 1.17 13.65
CA LEU A 69 23.27 0.34 12.45
C LEU A 69 21.98 -0.42 12.09
N ALA A 70 21.18 -0.80 13.09
CA ALA A 70 19.95 -1.57 12.92
C ALA A 70 18.75 -0.72 12.47
N VAL A 71 18.67 0.56 12.90
CA VAL A 71 17.59 1.48 12.54
C VAL A 71 17.36 1.60 11.02
N PRO A 72 18.36 1.85 10.15
CA PRO A 72 18.11 1.93 8.71
C PRO A 72 17.58 0.62 8.13
N MET A 73 18.01 -0.55 8.63
CA MET A 73 17.48 -1.84 8.20
C MET A 73 16.03 -2.03 8.63
N MET A 74 15.70 -1.69 9.88
CA MET A 74 14.32 -1.70 10.37
C MET A 74 13.42 -0.79 9.53
N LEU A 75 13.87 0.43 9.20
CA LEU A 75 13.09 1.38 8.42
C LEU A 75 12.92 0.95 6.95
N SER A 76 13.78 0.07 6.45
CA SER A 76 13.67 -0.48 5.09
C SER A 76 12.66 -1.63 4.96
N LEU A 77 12.17 -2.17 6.07
CA LEU A 77 11.19 -3.26 6.06
C LEU A 77 9.81 -2.72 5.69
N LYS A 78 9.26 -3.26 4.60
CA LYS A 78 7.86 -3.08 4.22
C LYS A 78 7.06 -4.30 4.67
N GLY A 79 5.80 -4.06 5.03
CA GLY A 79 4.86 -5.12 5.34
C GLY A 79 4.65 -5.99 4.12
N ASP A 80 4.59 -7.30 4.34
CA ASP A 80 4.29 -8.30 3.31
C ASP A 80 3.09 -9.13 3.77
N PHE A 81 2.20 -9.49 2.85
CA PHE A 81 1.04 -10.33 3.11
C PHE A 81 1.08 -11.54 2.21
N GLN A 82 1.86 -12.54 2.63
CA GLN A 82 1.91 -13.85 2.00
C GLN A 82 0.88 -14.75 2.67
N VAL A 83 0.01 -15.38 1.87
CA VAL A 83 -1.01 -16.31 2.37
C VAL A 83 -0.32 -17.56 2.95
N GLU A 84 0.86 -17.89 2.42
CA GLU A 84 1.72 -18.99 2.81
C GLU A 84 2.16 -18.88 4.26
N ASP A 85 2.31 -17.66 4.78
CA ASP A 85 2.68 -17.43 6.18
C ASP A 85 1.56 -17.81 7.17
N PHE A 86 0.31 -17.94 6.69
CA PHE A 86 -0.83 -18.37 7.49
C PHE A 86 -1.10 -19.89 7.36
N ILE A 87 -0.32 -20.59 6.54
CA ILE A 87 -0.50 -22.01 6.23
C ILE A 87 0.77 -22.76 6.66
N GLU A 88 0.61 -24.02 7.10
CA GLU A 88 1.77 -24.86 7.41
C GLU A 88 2.57 -25.12 6.12
N THR A 89 3.89 -24.84 6.16
CA THR A 89 4.76 -24.88 4.97
C THR A 89 4.78 -26.24 4.27
N GLU A 90 4.53 -27.34 5.00
CA GLU A 90 4.46 -28.70 4.46
C GLU A 90 3.04 -29.13 4.04
N SER A 91 2.05 -28.22 4.12
CA SER A 91 0.69 -28.51 3.67
C SER A 91 0.62 -28.66 2.16
N ASP A 92 -0.18 -29.61 1.68
CA ASP A 92 -0.46 -29.79 0.24
C ASP A 92 -0.91 -28.49 -0.45
N LEU A 93 -1.60 -27.61 0.29
CA LEU A 93 -2.00 -26.29 -0.22
C LEU A 93 -0.80 -25.36 -0.43
N ALA A 94 0.12 -25.28 0.55
CA ALA A 94 1.32 -24.45 0.46
C ALA A 94 2.25 -24.93 -0.66
N VAL A 95 2.44 -26.25 -0.79
CA VAL A 95 3.22 -26.85 -1.89
C VAL A 95 2.55 -26.57 -3.25
N GLY A 96 1.21 -26.64 -3.31
CA GLY A 96 0.45 -26.32 -4.51
C GLY A 96 0.65 -24.86 -4.95
N ILE A 97 0.56 -23.90 -4.03
CA ILE A 97 0.76 -22.48 -4.34
C ILE A 97 2.22 -22.23 -4.77
N TYR A 98 3.19 -22.82 -4.08
CA TYR A 98 4.60 -22.73 -4.43
C TYR A 98 4.87 -23.24 -5.87
N LEU A 99 4.31 -24.39 -6.24
CA LEU A 99 4.45 -24.95 -7.59
C LEU A 99 3.81 -24.06 -8.67
N VAL A 100 2.67 -23.42 -8.36
CA VAL A 100 2.04 -22.47 -9.29
C VAL A 100 2.95 -21.25 -9.48
N ASN A 101 3.43 -20.64 -8.40
CA ASN A 101 4.30 -19.47 -8.47
C ASN A 101 5.64 -19.77 -9.17
N GLU A 102 6.24 -20.94 -8.94
CA GLU A 102 7.49 -21.33 -9.62
C GLU A 102 7.29 -21.60 -11.13
N ARG A 103 6.12 -22.12 -11.52
CA ARG A 103 5.82 -22.50 -12.91
C ARG A 103 5.23 -21.35 -13.73
N PHE A 104 4.53 -20.45 -13.08
CA PHE A 104 3.77 -19.34 -13.66
C PHE A 104 4.18 -18.00 -13.05
N SER A 105 5.48 -17.81 -12.82
CA SER A 105 6.04 -16.57 -12.25
C SER A 105 5.71 -15.32 -13.06
N ASP A 106 5.51 -15.51 -14.36
CA ASP A 106 5.27 -14.42 -15.32
C ASP A 106 3.76 -14.17 -15.53
N GLU A 107 2.90 -15.10 -15.06
CA GLU A 107 1.45 -14.91 -15.06
C GLU A 107 1.06 -14.11 -13.83
N GLY A 108 0.32 -13.02 -14.05
CA GLY A 108 -0.09 -12.12 -12.98
C GLY A 108 -1.58 -12.12 -12.74
N GLU A 109 -1.95 -11.68 -11.53
CA GLU A 109 -3.34 -11.35 -11.25
C GLU A 109 -3.78 -10.18 -12.14
N PRO A 110 -4.98 -10.24 -12.74
CA PRO A 110 -5.44 -9.22 -13.68
C PRO A 110 -5.73 -7.88 -12.98
N GLY A 111 -5.11 -6.82 -13.49
CA GLY A 111 -5.39 -5.42 -13.20
C GLY A 111 -6.01 -4.70 -14.40
N PHE A 112 -6.59 -3.53 -14.16
CA PHE A 112 -7.21 -2.69 -15.18
C PHE A 112 -6.80 -1.24 -15.01
N ILE A 113 -6.39 -0.56 -16.08
CA ILE A 113 -6.34 0.91 -16.10
C ILE A 113 -7.66 1.36 -16.71
N LEU A 114 -8.46 2.05 -15.91
CA LEU A 114 -9.70 2.67 -16.39
C LEU A 114 -9.35 4.05 -16.91
N VAL A 115 -9.79 4.35 -18.14
CA VAL A 115 -9.55 5.64 -18.81
C VAL A 115 -10.90 6.26 -19.15
N GLU A 116 -11.07 7.54 -18.84
CA GLU A 116 -12.29 8.32 -19.14
C GLU A 116 -11.95 9.53 -20.00
N GLY A 117 -12.90 9.89 -20.86
CA GLY A 117 -12.76 11.00 -21.81
C GLY A 117 -13.41 10.68 -23.15
N ASP A 118 -12.97 11.34 -24.22
CA ASP A 118 -13.42 11.07 -25.59
C ASP A 118 -12.56 9.98 -26.23
N MET A 119 -12.99 8.72 -26.10
CA MET A 119 -12.24 7.57 -26.62
C MET A 119 -12.28 7.45 -28.14
N ALA A 120 -13.12 8.24 -28.83
CA ALA A 120 -13.14 8.33 -30.29
C ALA A 120 -12.10 9.31 -30.84
N ASP A 121 -11.35 10.03 -30.00
CA ASP A 121 -10.21 10.82 -30.45
C ASP A 121 -9.02 9.91 -30.81
N PRO A 122 -8.50 9.94 -32.07
CA PRO A 122 -7.40 9.09 -32.50
C PRO A 122 -6.12 9.20 -31.67
N LYS A 123 -5.89 10.35 -31.00
CA LYS A 123 -4.73 10.53 -30.11
C LYS A 123 -4.77 9.57 -28.93
N VAL A 124 -5.96 9.22 -28.44
CA VAL A 124 -6.13 8.27 -27.32
C VAL A 124 -5.67 6.87 -27.75
N ILE A 125 -6.03 6.44 -28.96
CA ILE A 125 -5.61 5.15 -29.51
C ILE A 125 -4.10 5.10 -29.72
N ALA A 126 -3.51 6.19 -30.22
CA ALA A 126 -2.06 6.31 -30.34
C ALA A 126 -1.36 6.27 -28.97
N ALA A 127 -1.93 6.93 -27.96
CA ALA A 127 -1.39 6.96 -26.60
C ALA A 127 -1.41 5.58 -25.92
N PHE A 128 -2.39 4.71 -26.21
CA PHE A 128 -2.38 3.32 -25.73
C PHE A 128 -1.19 2.52 -26.29
N GLY A 129 -0.88 2.70 -27.58
CA GLY A 129 0.28 2.09 -28.21
C GLY A 129 1.61 2.64 -27.66
N GLU A 130 1.65 3.91 -27.27
CA GLU A 130 2.83 4.52 -26.63
C GLU A 130 3.02 4.06 -25.19
N LEU A 131 1.95 4.02 -24.38
CA LEU A 131 1.96 3.44 -23.05
C LEU A 131 2.50 2.00 -23.09
N ARG A 132 2.01 1.16 -24.02
CA ARG A 132 2.51 -0.21 -24.17
C ARG A 132 4.02 -0.24 -24.46
N ARG A 133 4.54 0.69 -25.27
CA ARG A 133 5.98 0.79 -25.56
C ARG A 133 6.78 1.24 -24.33
N ASN A 134 6.26 2.18 -23.55
CA ASN A 134 6.88 2.65 -22.31
C ASN A 134 7.02 1.50 -21.30
N VAL A 135 5.91 0.82 -20.99
CA VAL A 135 5.92 -0.31 -20.03
C VAL A 135 6.80 -1.47 -20.51
N ASN A 136 6.91 -1.66 -21.83
CA ASN A 136 7.76 -2.70 -22.39
C ASN A 136 9.25 -2.33 -22.41
N SER A 137 9.59 -1.03 -22.42
CA SER A 137 10.96 -0.55 -22.30
C SER A 137 11.41 -0.62 -20.85
N ARG A 138 12.62 -1.13 -20.59
CA ARG A 138 13.14 -1.25 -19.23
C ARG A 138 14.60 -0.85 -19.13
N GLU A 139 14.91 -0.10 -18.10
CA GLU A 139 16.28 0.12 -17.65
C GLU A 139 16.71 -0.94 -16.62
N PRO A 140 18.01 -1.31 -16.55
CA PRO A 140 18.50 -2.24 -15.55
C PRO A 140 18.24 -1.73 -14.13
N GLY A 141 17.45 -2.48 -13.34
CA GLY A 141 17.12 -2.15 -11.96
C GLY A 141 15.68 -1.65 -11.74
N GLU A 142 14.89 -1.51 -12.81
CA GLU A 142 13.46 -1.21 -12.71
C GLU A 142 12.63 -2.44 -12.29
N PRO A 143 11.48 -2.23 -11.64
CA PRO A 143 10.60 -3.32 -11.19
C PRO A 143 10.05 -4.13 -12.35
N ASP A 144 10.14 -5.45 -12.25
CA ASP A 144 9.62 -6.40 -13.24
C ASP A 144 8.40 -7.13 -12.68
N GLN A 145 7.30 -6.39 -12.44
CA GLN A 145 6.08 -6.99 -11.92
C GLN A 145 4.88 -6.93 -12.87
N ILE A 146 5.06 -6.39 -14.08
CA ILE A 146 4.00 -6.42 -15.08
C ILE A 146 4.16 -7.71 -15.89
N SER A 147 3.08 -8.49 -15.96
CA SER A 147 3.04 -9.78 -16.66
C SER A 147 3.47 -9.67 -18.11
N ARG A 148 4.03 -10.78 -18.62
CA ARG A 148 4.55 -10.86 -19.98
C ARG A 148 3.94 -12.04 -20.72
N LEU A 149 3.71 -11.83 -22.01
CA LEU A 149 3.34 -12.88 -22.95
C LEU A 149 4.52 -13.85 -23.15
N PRO A 150 4.29 -15.07 -23.67
CA PRO A 150 5.35 -16.02 -24.01
C PRO A 150 6.38 -15.48 -25.03
N THR A 151 6.04 -14.41 -25.75
CA THR A 151 6.95 -13.68 -26.65
C THR A 151 7.98 -12.83 -25.90
N GLY A 152 7.79 -12.63 -24.59
CA GLY A 152 8.56 -11.72 -23.76
C GLY A 152 8.04 -10.29 -23.77
N GLU A 153 6.99 -9.96 -24.54
CA GLU A 153 6.37 -8.63 -24.53
C GLU A 153 5.43 -8.47 -23.33
N VAL A 154 5.29 -7.25 -22.82
CA VAL A 154 4.33 -6.95 -21.74
C VAL A 154 2.90 -7.30 -22.17
N GLU A 155 2.17 -7.98 -21.28
CA GLU A 155 0.75 -8.27 -21.44
C GLU A 155 -0.07 -7.03 -21.06
N LEU A 156 -0.18 -6.08 -21.99
CA LEU A 156 -1.03 -4.89 -21.87
C LEU A 156 -1.98 -4.80 -23.06
N ILE A 157 -3.25 -5.11 -22.80
CA ILE A 157 -4.30 -5.25 -23.82
C ILE A 157 -5.29 -4.11 -23.65
N ALA A 158 -5.39 -3.24 -24.64
CA ALA A 158 -6.39 -2.18 -24.72
C ALA A 158 -7.22 -2.33 -26.00
N ILE A 159 -8.17 -1.42 -26.19
CA ILE A 159 -9.07 -1.43 -27.35
C ILE A 159 -8.33 -1.32 -28.70
N ASP A 160 -7.12 -0.75 -28.73
CA ASP A 160 -6.29 -0.67 -29.95
C ASP A 160 -5.93 -2.06 -30.51
N SER A 161 -5.60 -3.02 -29.65
CA SER A 161 -5.37 -4.42 -30.04
C SER A 161 -6.63 -5.08 -30.61
N VAL A 162 -7.80 -4.76 -30.03
CA VAL A 162 -9.10 -5.27 -30.48
C VAL A 162 -9.49 -4.66 -31.83
N LEU A 163 -9.21 -3.37 -32.05
CA LEU A 163 -9.37 -2.68 -33.32
C LEU A 163 -8.50 -3.30 -34.43
N ILE A 164 -7.26 -3.66 -34.11
CA ILE A 164 -6.38 -4.38 -35.05
C ILE A 164 -6.98 -5.74 -35.43
N LEU A 165 -7.54 -6.47 -34.47
CA LEU A 165 -8.22 -7.74 -34.75
C LEU A 165 -9.47 -7.54 -35.63
N ALA A 166 -10.28 -6.52 -35.37
CA ALA A 166 -11.44 -6.19 -36.20
C ALA A 166 -11.04 -5.85 -37.65
N LYS A 167 -9.98 -5.04 -37.82
CA LYS A 167 -9.41 -4.74 -39.14
C LYS A 167 -8.87 -5.98 -39.85
N ALA A 168 -8.19 -6.87 -39.13
CA ALA A 168 -7.72 -8.14 -39.69
C ALA A 168 -8.89 -9.03 -40.14
N ALA A 169 -9.97 -9.05 -39.37
CA ALA A 169 -11.19 -9.78 -39.72
C ALA A 169 -11.86 -9.22 -40.97
N MET A 170 -11.92 -7.89 -41.08
CA MET A 170 -12.42 -7.19 -42.26
C MET A 170 -11.57 -7.46 -43.51
N ALA A 171 -10.24 -7.48 -43.36
CA ALA A 171 -9.32 -7.81 -44.44
C ALA A 171 -9.50 -9.26 -44.94
N TRP A 172 -9.90 -10.17 -44.04
CA TRP A 172 -10.14 -11.57 -44.37
C TRP A 172 -11.51 -11.78 -45.03
N ASN A 173 -12.56 -11.18 -44.48
CA ASN A 173 -13.91 -11.22 -45.02
C ASN A 173 -14.62 -9.89 -44.76
N ILE A 174 -14.74 -9.08 -45.81
CA ILE A 174 -15.33 -7.74 -45.74
C ILE A 174 -16.86 -7.77 -45.74
N GLN A 175 -17.50 -8.85 -46.21
CA GLN A 175 -18.95 -8.93 -46.40
C GLN A 175 -19.76 -8.59 -45.14
N PRO A 176 -19.43 -9.11 -43.93
CA PRO A 176 -20.15 -8.75 -42.71
C PRO A 176 -20.08 -7.27 -42.36
N PHE A 177 -19.03 -6.56 -42.80
CA PHE A 177 -18.87 -5.12 -42.58
C PHE A 177 -19.65 -4.33 -43.64
N GLU A 178 -19.71 -4.81 -44.89
CA GLU A 178 -20.55 -4.21 -45.94
C GLU A 178 -22.04 -4.32 -45.63
N GLU A 179 -22.48 -5.45 -45.09
CA GLU A 179 -23.85 -5.66 -44.62
C GLU A 179 -24.23 -4.71 -43.47
N ALA A 180 -23.24 -4.28 -42.68
CA ALA A 180 -23.41 -3.31 -41.59
C ALA A 180 -23.16 -1.85 -42.03
N GLY A 181 -23.10 -1.58 -43.34
CA GLY A 181 -23.09 -0.23 -43.91
C GLY A 181 -21.74 0.28 -44.42
N TRP A 182 -20.67 -0.52 -44.39
CA TRP A 182 -19.41 -0.15 -45.01
C TRP A 182 -19.48 -0.22 -46.55
N ASP A 183 -19.01 0.82 -47.25
CA ASP A 183 -18.87 0.82 -48.71
C ASP A 183 -17.40 0.72 -49.14
N SER A 184 -17.02 -0.48 -49.59
CA SER A 184 -15.69 -0.77 -50.11
C SER A 184 -15.32 0.07 -51.35
N ASN A 185 -16.30 0.50 -52.15
CA ASN A 185 -16.09 1.23 -53.40
C ASN A 185 -16.05 2.75 -53.19
N ALA A 186 -16.67 3.27 -52.13
CA ALA A 186 -16.59 4.69 -51.79
C ALA A 186 -15.19 5.06 -51.27
N GLU A 187 -14.70 6.27 -51.55
CA GLU A 187 -13.38 6.70 -51.05
C GLU A 187 -13.36 6.81 -49.52
N ASP A 188 -14.48 7.18 -48.91
CA ASP A 188 -14.69 7.43 -47.48
C ASP A 188 -15.36 6.25 -46.73
N GLY A 189 -15.41 5.08 -47.37
CA GLY A 189 -16.08 3.91 -46.78
C GLY A 189 -17.59 4.03 -46.66
N GLY A 190 -18.23 5.07 -47.24
CA GLY A 190 -19.66 5.34 -47.09
C GLY A 190 -20.06 5.92 -45.72
N VAL A 191 -19.08 6.17 -44.84
CA VAL A 191 -19.29 6.61 -43.45
C VAL A 191 -18.46 7.84 -43.07
N GLY A 192 -17.80 8.49 -44.04
CA GLY A 192 -16.92 9.65 -43.79
C GLY A 192 -15.51 9.28 -43.30
N CYS A 193 -15.12 8.00 -43.38
CA CYS A 193 -13.89 7.46 -42.84
C CYS A 193 -12.73 7.48 -43.84
N ASP A 194 -11.56 7.96 -43.42
CA ASP A 194 -10.33 7.87 -44.23
C ASP A 194 -9.76 6.44 -44.25
N LYS A 195 -9.61 5.85 -45.44
CA LYS A 195 -9.02 4.52 -45.62
C LYS A 195 -7.49 4.54 -45.48
N ASP A 196 -6.95 3.48 -44.89
CA ASP A 196 -5.51 3.24 -44.81
C ASP A 196 -4.93 2.69 -46.13
N ILE A 197 -3.63 2.43 -46.12
CA ILE A 197 -2.86 1.94 -47.29
C ILE A 197 -3.35 0.59 -47.81
N LEU A 198 -4.09 -0.17 -46.99
CA LEU A 198 -4.69 -1.46 -47.33
C LEU A 198 -6.15 -1.33 -47.75
N GLY A 199 -6.70 -0.11 -47.81
CA GLY A 199 -8.10 0.15 -48.12
C GLY A 199 -9.06 -0.13 -46.95
N LEU A 200 -8.53 -0.27 -45.73
CA LEU A 200 -9.29 -0.55 -44.52
C LEU A 200 -9.48 0.72 -43.68
N PRO A 201 -10.42 0.77 -42.71
CA PRO A 201 -10.57 1.94 -41.85
C PRO A 201 -9.27 2.36 -41.15
N SER A 202 -8.90 3.65 -41.23
CA SER A 202 -7.73 4.20 -40.54
C SER A 202 -8.00 4.36 -39.03
N LEU A 203 -7.05 3.98 -38.18
CA LEU A 203 -7.16 4.24 -36.73
C LEU A 203 -6.78 5.67 -36.35
N ASN A 204 -6.30 6.47 -37.32
CA ASN A 204 -5.95 7.87 -37.15
C ASN A 204 -7.12 8.81 -37.46
N ASP A 205 -8.29 8.27 -37.79
CA ASP A 205 -9.47 9.02 -38.17
C ASP A 205 -10.64 8.72 -37.21
N ARG A 206 -11.37 9.77 -36.83
CA ARG A 206 -12.45 9.67 -35.83
C ARG A 206 -13.64 8.87 -36.38
N ASP A 207 -14.05 9.14 -37.61
CA ASP A 207 -15.25 8.55 -38.20
C ASP A 207 -15.05 7.05 -38.44
N CYS A 208 -13.82 6.65 -38.81
CA CYS A 208 -13.42 5.25 -38.81
C CYS A 208 -13.53 4.57 -37.44
N LEU A 209 -13.11 5.25 -36.36
CA LEU A 209 -13.22 4.71 -35.00
C LEU A 209 -14.68 4.57 -34.57
N LEU A 210 -15.55 5.55 -34.88
CA LEU A 210 -16.98 5.47 -34.60
C LEU A 210 -17.62 4.25 -35.26
N PHE A 211 -17.29 3.98 -36.52
CA PHE A 211 -17.74 2.79 -37.24
C PHE A 211 -17.24 1.49 -36.59
N LEU A 212 -15.93 1.38 -36.36
CA LEU A 212 -15.34 0.16 -35.81
C LEU A 212 -15.85 -0.14 -34.40
N PHE A 213 -15.91 0.85 -33.51
CA PHE A 213 -16.46 0.66 -32.16
C PHE A 213 -17.92 0.24 -32.21
N GLY A 214 -18.73 0.91 -33.01
CA GLY A 214 -20.15 0.60 -33.12
C GLY A 214 -20.38 -0.81 -33.65
N TYR A 215 -19.63 -1.19 -34.69
CA TYR A 215 -19.70 -2.52 -35.28
C TYR A 215 -19.34 -3.60 -34.25
N MET A 216 -18.23 -3.43 -33.53
CA MET A 216 -17.78 -4.40 -32.52
C MET A 216 -18.76 -4.53 -31.35
N LEU A 217 -19.41 -3.43 -30.94
CA LEU A 217 -20.37 -3.44 -29.83
C LEU A 217 -21.76 -3.98 -30.23
N ILE A 218 -22.13 -3.95 -31.51
CA ILE A 218 -23.41 -4.50 -31.99
C ILE A 218 -23.25 -5.94 -32.47
N HIS A 219 -22.25 -6.21 -33.32
CA HIS A 219 -22.11 -7.48 -34.03
C HIS A 219 -20.97 -8.36 -33.50
N GLY A 220 -20.01 -7.79 -32.77
CA GLY A 220 -18.79 -8.47 -32.38
C GLY A 220 -17.77 -8.50 -33.52
N ILE A 221 -16.71 -9.30 -33.38
CA ILE A 221 -15.71 -9.49 -34.43
C ILE A 221 -15.92 -10.85 -35.08
N PRO A 222 -16.17 -10.93 -36.40
CA PRO A 222 -16.34 -12.19 -37.11
C PRO A 222 -15.09 -13.07 -37.05
N GLU A 223 -15.27 -14.37 -37.23
CA GLU A 223 -14.16 -15.32 -37.33
C GLU A 223 -13.23 -14.95 -38.51
N SER A 224 -11.92 -15.04 -38.29
CA SER A 224 -10.94 -14.65 -39.31
C SER A 224 -9.61 -15.38 -39.16
N GLY A 225 -9.08 -15.93 -40.25
CA GLY A 225 -7.71 -16.43 -40.30
C GLY A 225 -7.29 -17.45 -39.22
N GLY A 226 -8.23 -18.17 -38.60
CA GLY A 226 -7.97 -19.09 -37.48
C GLY A 226 -8.28 -18.54 -36.08
N TYR A 227 -8.68 -17.27 -35.97
CA TYR A 227 -9.24 -16.67 -34.76
C TYR A 227 -10.76 -16.90 -34.70
N PRO A 228 -11.30 -17.34 -33.55
CA PRO A 228 -12.73 -17.55 -33.40
C PRO A 228 -13.50 -16.22 -33.36
N TYR A 229 -14.80 -16.31 -33.59
CA TYR A 229 -15.73 -15.21 -33.37
C TYR A 229 -15.58 -14.61 -31.96
N MET A 230 -15.47 -13.28 -31.89
CA MET A 230 -15.48 -12.53 -30.63
C MET A 230 -16.87 -11.89 -30.41
N PRO A 231 -17.62 -12.30 -29.39
CA PRO A 231 -18.92 -11.70 -29.08
C PRO A 231 -18.80 -10.23 -28.67
N PRO A 232 -19.87 -9.41 -28.87
CA PRO A 232 -19.89 -8.01 -28.46
C PRO A 232 -19.61 -7.78 -26.98
N SER A 233 -19.98 -8.74 -26.12
CA SER A 233 -19.71 -8.66 -24.68
C SER A 233 -18.21 -8.58 -24.37
N ILE A 234 -17.35 -9.22 -25.17
CA ILE A 234 -15.89 -9.12 -24.97
C ILE A 234 -15.38 -7.77 -25.43
N ALA A 235 -15.90 -7.21 -26.54
CA ALA A 235 -15.55 -5.85 -26.96
C ALA A 235 -15.98 -4.81 -25.92
N ALA A 236 -17.15 -5.01 -25.31
CA ALA A 236 -17.70 -4.13 -24.27
C ALA A 236 -16.89 -4.11 -22.97
N GLU A 237 -16.00 -5.09 -22.73
CA GLU A 237 -15.03 -5.04 -21.62
C GLU A 237 -13.99 -3.93 -21.84
N TYR A 238 -13.63 -3.64 -23.10
CA TYR A 238 -12.55 -2.69 -23.45
C TYR A 238 -13.04 -1.28 -23.77
N ILE A 239 -14.29 -1.12 -24.23
CA ILE A 239 -14.85 0.18 -24.60
C ILE A 239 -16.33 0.27 -24.21
N GLN A 240 -16.73 1.40 -23.64
CA GLN A 240 -18.12 1.68 -23.26
C GLN A 240 -18.67 2.86 -24.05
N VAL A 241 -19.88 2.69 -24.57
CA VAL A 241 -20.68 3.72 -25.22
C VAL A 241 -21.71 4.28 -24.22
N ALA A 242 -21.91 5.59 -24.23
CA ALA A 242 -22.92 6.26 -23.39
C ALA A 242 -24.33 6.17 -23.99
N ASP A 243 -24.39 6.08 -25.32
CA ASP A 243 -25.60 6.21 -26.13
C ASP A 243 -26.11 4.85 -26.65
N GLU A 244 -27.38 4.82 -27.08
CA GLU A 244 -27.96 3.67 -27.77
C GLU A 244 -27.60 3.73 -29.27
N LEU A 245 -26.81 2.75 -29.71
CA LEU A 245 -26.35 2.62 -31.09
C LEU A 245 -27.47 2.16 -32.03
N ASP A 246 -27.46 2.65 -33.27
CA ASP A 246 -28.34 2.18 -34.34
C ASP A 246 -27.82 0.84 -34.91
N PRO A 247 -28.58 -0.27 -34.80
CA PRO A 247 -28.15 -1.58 -35.28
C PRO A 247 -27.88 -1.64 -36.79
N ASP A 248 -28.54 -0.81 -37.59
CA ASP A 248 -28.38 -0.78 -39.05
C ASP A 248 -27.28 0.20 -39.49
N ARG A 249 -26.91 1.14 -38.61
CA ARG A 249 -25.90 2.17 -38.85
C ARG A 249 -25.01 2.33 -37.61
N PRO A 250 -24.09 1.38 -37.37
CA PRO A 250 -23.35 1.28 -36.11
C PRO A 250 -22.54 2.53 -35.73
N TRP A 251 -22.19 3.39 -36.68
CA TRP A 251 -21.47 4.65 -36.43
C TRP A 251 -22.37 5.80 -35.94
N LEU A 252 -23.69 5.57 -35.80
CA LEU A 252 -24.68 6.54 -35.35
C LEU A 252 -25.48 6.01 -34.15
N THR A 253 -26.07 6.94 -33.40
CA THR A 253 -27.11 6.63 -32.41
C THR A 253 -28.45 6.41 -33.10
N THR A 254 -29.43 5.88 -32.36
CA THR A 254 -30.82 5.75 -32.84
C THR A 254 -31.48 7.10 -33.19
N SER A 255 -30.96 8.22 -32.69
CA SER A 255 -31.36 9.59 -33.06
C SER A 255 -30.66 10.12 -34.32
N GLY A 256 -29.66 9.40 -34.85
CA GLY A 256 -28.86 9.81 -36.01
C GLY A 256 -27.70 10.75 -35.68
N GLU A 257 -27.30 10.83 -34.42
CA GLU A 257 -26.16 11.62 -33.94
C GLU A 257 -24.90 10.76 -33.82
N SER A 258 -23.73 11.37 -33.67
CA SER A 258 -22.47 10.64 -33.42
C SER A 258 -22.45 10.10 -31.98
N PRO A 259 -22.16 8.80 -31.77
CA PRO A 259 -22.14 8.21 -30.43
C PRO A 259 -20.91 8.65 -29.64
N SER A 260 -21.08 8.75 -28.32
CA SER A 260 -20.04 9.13 -27.37
C SER A 260 -19.46 7.90 -26.66
N TYR A 261 -18.18 7.67 -26.88
CA TYR A 261 -17.42 6.60 -26.23
C TYR A 261 -16.64 7.17 -25.05
N ILE A 262 -17.17 6.97 -23.85
CA ILE A 262 -16.77 7.74 -22.66
C ILE A 262 -15.75 7.06 -21.76
N ARG A 263 -15.59 5.74 -21.91
CA ARG A 263 -14.65 4.94 -21.09
C ARG A 263 -14.00 3.84 -21.89
N ALA A 264 -12.73 3.61 -21.62
CA ALA A 264 -12.01 2.43 -22.06
C ALA A 264 -11.32 1.74 -20.87
N SER A 265 -11.08 0.44 -21.02
CA SER A 265 -10.26 -0.32 -20.08
C SER A 265 -9.00 -0.83 -20.77
N ILE A 266 -7.89 -0.81 -20.03
CA ILE A 266 -6.63 -1.40 -20.42
C ILE A 266 -6.35 -2.51 -19.42
N ARG A 267 -6.37 -3.76 -19.88
CA ARG A 267 -6.03 -4.91 -19.05
C ARG A 267 -4.52 -5.07 -18.98
N PHE A 268 -4.02 -5.32 -17.77
CA PHE A 268 -2.63 -5.71 -17.53
C PHE A 268 -2.58 -6.80 -16.46
N GLY A 269 -1.45 -7.46 -16.28
CA GLY A 269 -1.23 -8.42 -15.19
C GLY A 269 -0.16 -7.91 -14.21
N ILE A 270 -0.34 -8.21 -12.91
CA ILE A 270 0.69 -8.01 -11.89
C ILE A 270 1.18 -9.37 -11.41
N SER A 271 2.44 -9.71 -11.68
CA SER A 271 3.09 -10.91 -11.14
C SER A 271 3.42 -10.72 -9.66
N SER A 272 3.47 -11.84 -8.92
CA SER A 272 3.73 -11.89 -7.47
C SER A 272 3.08 -10.75 -6.67
N PRO A 273 1.76 -10.51 -6.83
CA PRO A 273 1.08 -9.39 -6.19
C PRO A 273 0.98 -9.51 -4.66
N GLU A 274 1.37 -10.65 -4.10
CA GLU A 274 1.60 -10.86 -2.67
C GLU A 274 2.80 -10.04 -2.17
N GLN A 275 3.85 -9.86 -2.98
CA GLN A 275 5.10 -9.19 -2.58
C GLN A 275 4.99 -7.66 -2.67
N PHE A 276 4.36 -7.02 -1.68
CA PHE A 276 4.08 -5.57 -1.70
C PHE A 276 5.31 -4.69 -1.89
N ALA A 277 6.50 -5.14 -1.46
CA ALA A 277 7.76 -4.43 -1.67
C ALA A 277 8.13 -4.26 -3.15
N LEU A 278 7.68 -5.17 -4.02
CA LEU A 278 7.90 -5.13 -5.47
C LEU A 278 6.72 -4.50 -6.22
N VAL A 279 5.49 -4.66 -5.69
CA VAL A 279 4.28 -4.08 -6.28
C VAL A 279 4.27 -2.55 -6.18
N GLU A 280 4.64 -1.96 -5.04
CA GLU A 280 4.62 -0.49 -4.89
C GLU A 280 5.51 0.23 -5.92
N PRO A 281 6.80 -0.16 -6.10
CA PRO A 281 7.63 0.40 -7.15
C PRO A 281 7.06 0.18 -8.55
N ALA A 282 6.48 -0.99 -8.84
CA ALA A 282 5.90 -1.30 -10.14
C ALA A 282 4.67 -0.44 -10.45
N LEU A 283 3.80 -0.19 -9.47
CA LEU A 283 2.65 0.70 -9.62
C LEU A 283 3.06 2.16 -9.77
N LYS A 284 4.16 2.58 -9.15
CA LYS A 284 4.75 3.93 -9.35
C LYS A 284 5.30 4.05 -10.77
N GLN A 285 6.09 3.07 -11.22
CA GLN A 285 6.61 3.03 -12.58
C GLN A 285 5.48 3.05 -13.61
N LEU A 286 4.43 2.23 -13.42
CA LEU A 286 3.26 2.21 -14.30
C LEU A 286 2.58 3.58 -14.40
N GLN A 287 2.59 4.37 -13.32
CA GLN A 287 2.05 5.73 -13.34
C GLN A 287 2.93 6.70 -14.13
N ASP A 288 4.24 6.54 -14.06
CA ASP A 288 5.18 7.32 -14.88
C ASP A 288 5.07 6.91 -16.37
N ASP A 289 4.91 5.62 -16.65
CA ASP A 289 4.72 5.08 -18.01
C ASP A 289 3.41 5.57 -18.66
N MET A 290 2.40 5.93 -17.86
CA MET A 290 1.16 6.58 -18.30
C MET A 290 1.32 8.06 -18.71
N ALA A 291 2.55 8.57 -18.82
CA ALA A 291 2.83 9.90 -19.37
C ALA A 291 2.09 10.24 -20.69
N PRO A 292 1.96 9.33 -21.69
CA PRO A 292 1.21 9.62 -22.91
C PRO A 292 -0.28 9.91 -22.66
N LEU A 293 -0.88 9.29 -21.64
CA LEU A 293 -2.25 9.59 -21.22
C LEU A 293 -2.32 10.94 -20.47
N GLN A 294 -1.30 11.22 -19.66
CA GLN A 294 -1.22 12.47 -18.89
C GLN A 294 -1.06 13.69 -19.80
N GLU A 295 -0.33 13.57 -20.91
CA GLU A 295 -0.17 14.63 -21.93
C GLU A 295 -1.50 15.00 -22.61
N LEU A 296 -2.45 14.05 -22.66
CA LEU A 296 -3.80 14.24 -23.19
C LEU A 296 -4.81 14.69 -22.13
N SER A 297 -4.38 14.99 -20.91
CA SER A 297 -5.23 15.47 -19.81
C SER A 297 -4.81 16.87 -19.33
N ARG A 298 -5.80 17.69 -19.00
CA ARG A 298 -5.58 19.03 -18.41
C ARG A 298 -5.11 18.95 -16.95
N ASN A 299 -5.64 17.97 -16.22
CA ASN A 299 -5.40 17.78 -14.79
C ASN A 299 -4.55 16.52 -14.57
N PRO A 300 -3.92 16.37 -13.39
CA PRO A 300 -3.30 15.10 -13.02
C PRO A 300 -4.30 13.94 -13.16
N LEU A 301 -3.89 12.82 -13.78
CA LEU A 301 -4.79 11.68 -14.05
C LEU A 301 -5.47 11.11 -12.80
N ARG A 302 -4.89 11.32 -11.62
CA ARG A 302 -5.46 10.90 -10.32
C ARG A 302 -6.70 11.70 -9.92
N GLU A 303 -6.86 12.93 -10.40
CA GLU A 303 -7.98 13.81 -10.09
C GLU A 303 -9.04 13.71 -11.19
N ARG A 304 -10.15 13.05 -10.87
CA ARG A 304 -11.25 12.86 -11.82
C ARG A 304 -11.92 14.19 -12.15
N ALA A 305 -11.84 14.62 -13.41
CA ALA A 305 -12.57 15.77 -13.94
C ALA A 305 -13.92 15.36 -14.55
N ASP A 306 -14.74 16.36 -14.89
CA ASP A 306 -15.99 16.12 -15.63
C ASP A 306 -15.69 15.59 -17.03
N ILE A 307 -16.46 14.61 -17.51
CA ILE A 307 -16.29 14.02 -18.85
C ILE A 307 -16.55 15.08 -19.93
N GLU A 308 -17.49 16.01 -19.70
CA GLU A 308 -17.79 17.10 -20.65
C GLU A 308 -16.63 18.10 -20.80
N SER A 309 -15.60 18.03 -19.94
CA SER A 309 -14.40 18.87 -20.06
C SER A 309 -13.38 18.36 -21.08
N ALA A 310 -13.60 17.15 -21.64
CA ALA A 310 -12.78 16.60 -22.72
C ALA A 310 -12.92 17.45 -24.00
N ASP A 311 -11.81 17.70 -24.67
CA ASP A 311 -11.80 18.40 -25.95
C ASP A 311 -10.72 17.85 -26.90
N SER A 312 -10.71 18.33 -28.15
CA SER A 312 -9.76 17.87 -29.18
C SER A 312 -8.28 18.04 -28.83
N GLN A 313 -7.94 18.91 -27.88
CA GLN A 313 -6.56 19.08 -27.40
C GLN A 313 -6.29 18.14 -26.23
N TYR A 314 -7.24 18.00 -25.31
CA TYR A 314 -7.16 17.17 -24.11
C TYR A 314 -8.36 16.20 -24.04
N PRO A 315 -8.31 15.09 -24.79
CA PRO A 315 -9.43 14.16 -24.87
C PRO A 315 -9.59 13.29 -23.61
N ILE A 316 -8.58 13.20 -22.73
CA ILE A 316 -8.61 12.39 -21.50
C ILE A 316 -8.92 13.27 -20.29
N THR A 317 -9.83 12.83 -19.42
CA THR A 317 -10.23 13.56 -18.21
C THR A 317 -9.82 12.86 -16.93
N TRP A 318 -9.57 11.54 -16.98
CA TRP A 318 -9.19 10.74 -15.84
C TRP A 318 -8.60 9.40 -16.27
N ALA A 319 -7.60 8.90 -15.52
CA ALA A 319 -7.17 7.52 -15.64
C ALA A 319 -6.66 6.98 -14.30
N ILE A 320 -7.02 5.73 -13.97
CA ILE A 320 -6.60 5.10 -12.71
C ILE A 320 -6.27 3.61 -12.90
N PRO A 321 -5.11 3.14 -12.42
CA PRO A 321 -4.85 1.72 -12.23
C PRO A 321 -5.76 1.18 -11.11
N SER A 322 -6.40 0.05 -11.38
CA SER A 322 -7.40 -0.60 -10.53
C SER A 322 -7.33 -2.11 -10.73
N GLY A 323 -8.26 -2.84 -10.12
CA GLY A 323 -8.30 -4.30 -10.06
C GLY A 323 -7.93 -4.83 -8.69
N GLU A 324 -8.18 -6.12 -8.48
CA GLU A 324 -7.95 -6.81 -7.22
C GLU A 324 -6.52 -6.64 -6.66
N PRO A 325 -5.44 -6.81 -7.45
CA PRO A 325 -4.08 -6.68 -6.90
C PRO A 325 -3.76 -5.24 -6.47
N VAL A 326 -4.27 -4.23 -7.19
CA VAL A 326 -4.09 -2.82 -6.84
C VAL A 326 -4.87 -2.46 -5.57
N ILE A 327 -6.13 -2.88 -5.47
CA ILE A 327 -6.97 -2.62 -4.30
C ILE A 327 -6.39 -3.30 -3.06
N ARG A 328 -5.93 -4.54 -3.19
CA ARG A 328 -5.28 -5.29 -2.10
C ARG A 328 -4.04 -4.57 -1.60
N PHE A 329 -3.18 -4.12 -2.52
CA PHE A 329 -2.00 -3.32 -2.18
C PHE A 329 -2.38 -2.03 -1.45
N VAL A 330 -3.30 -1.23 -2.00
CA VAL A 330 -3.73 0.05 -1.39
C VAL A 330 -4.35 -0.16 -0.01
N ALA A 331 -5.18 -1.20 0.15
CA ALA A 331 -5.77 -1.54 1.44
C ALA A 331 -4.70 -1.95 2.45
N ALA A 332 -3.75 -2.79 2.07
CA ALA A 332 -2.66 -3.23 2.95
C ALA A 332 -1.72 -2.08 3.35
N ASP A 333 -1.34 -1.23 2.39
CA ASP A 333 -0.51 -0.04 2.62
C ASP A 333 -1.18 0.92 3.61
N SER A 334 -2.47 1.23 3.40
CA SER A 334 -3.25 2.06 4.33
C SER A 334 -3.36 1.46 5.74
N MET A 335 -3.55 0.13 5.85
CA MET A 335 -3.62 -0.56 7.13
C MET A 335 -2.27 -0.54 7.86
N GLN A 336 -1.16 -0.65 7.13
CA GLN A 336 0.17 -0.53 7.69
C GLN A 336 0.42 0.88 8.24
N ASP A 337 0.07 1.92 7.48
CA ASP A 337 0.18 3.31 7.92
C ASP A 337 -0.65 3.57 9.18
N GLU A 338 -1.88 3.02 9.25
CA GLU A 338 -2.71 3.08 10.45
C GLU A 338 -2.07 2.33 11.63
N MET A 339 -1.55 1.11 11.43
CA MET A 339 -0.87 0.35 12.49
C MET A 339 0.35 1.10 13.04
N GLN A 340 1.18 1.71 12.17
CA GLN A 340 2.31 2.53 12.61
C GLN A 340 1.85 3.75 13.41
N GLY A 341 0.76 4.41 12.98
CA GLY A 341 0.12 5.49 13.74
C GLY A 341 -0.35 5.07 15.13
N THR A 342 -0.94 3.88 15.26
CA THR A 342 -1.40 3.36 16.56
C THR A 342 -0.25 3.00 17.51
N LEU A 343 0.88 2.51 16.99
CA LEU A 343 2.08 2.25 17.80
C LEU A 343 2.59 3.54 18.45
N LEU A 344 2.66 4.63 17.68
CA LEU A 344 3.12 5.92 18.17
C LEU A 344 2.21 6.48 19.27
N LEU A 345 0.90 6.36 19.07
CA LEU A 345 -0.09 6.71 20.08
C LEU A 345 0.04 5.81 21.33
N GLY A 346 0.32 4.51 21.15
CA GLY A 346 0.61 3.56 22.22
C GLY A 346 1.81 3.98 23.07
N VAL A 347 2.94 4.33 22.44
CA VAL A 347 4.14 4.84 23.14
C VAL A 347 3.83 6.11 23.93
N ALA A 348 3.05 7.03 23.35
CA ALA A 348 2.63 8.25 24.02
C ALA A 348 1.78 7.95 25.27
N PHE A 349 0.82 7.03 25.17
CA PHE A 349 0.01 6.61 26.32
C PHE A 349 0.84 5.91 27.39
N CYS A 350 1.74 4.98 27.03
CA CYS A 350 2.66 4.34 27.98
C CYS A 350 3.55 5.36 28.70
N THR A 351 4.05 6.36 27.97
CA THR A 351 4.87 7.41 28.58
C THR A 351 4.05 8.25 29.55
N LEU A 352 2.80 8.59 29.20
CA LEU A 352 1.89 9.32 30.08
C LEU A 352 1.48 8.54 31.33
N THR A 353 1.19 7.24 31.20
CA THR A 353 0.82 6.39 32.34
C THR A 353 2.01 6.18 33.28
N LEU A 354 3.21 5.96 32.75
CA LEU A 354 4.43 5.87 33.54
C LEU A 354 4.78 7.21 34.19
N TRP A 355 4.60 8.33 33.49
CA TRP A 355 4.81 9.67 34.08
C TRP A 355 3.87 9.91 35.25
N TRP A 356 2.60 9.51 35.12
CA TRP A 356 1.65 9.56 36.22
C TRP A 356 2.00 8.59 37.36
N GLY A 357 2.42 7.36 37.03
CA GLY A 357 2.76 6.31 37.99
C GLY A 357 3.99 6.63 38.85
N PHE A 358 5.03 7.21 38.23
CA PHE A 358 6.26 7.63 38.92
C PHE A 358 6.20 9.03 39.54
N ARG A 359 5.01 9.65 39.63
CA ARG A 359 4.85 11.03 40.12
C ARG A 359 5.59 11.27 41.44
N GLU A 360 6.19 12.45 41.57
CA GLU A 360 6.88 12.84 42.82
C GLU A 360 5.86 12.98 43.98
N GLU A 361 6.25 12.56 45.19
CA GLU A 361 5.41 12.62 46.41
C GLU A 361 5.03 14.04 46.84
N THR A 362 5.77 15.05 46.38
CA THR A 362 5.50 16.45 46.71
C THR A 362 4.14 16.92 46.17
N SER A 363 3.35 17.60 47.00
CA SER A 363 2.06 18.15 46.58
C SER A 363 2.21 19.15 45.42
N ALA A 364 1.27 19.13 44.47
CA ALA A 364 1.22 20.07 43.34
C ALA A 364 1.27 21.55 43.79
N LYS A 365 0.68 21.88 44.94
CA LYS A 365 0.69 23.24 45.51
C LYS A 365 2.09 23.66 45.98
N GLN A 366 2.89 22.71 46.43
CA GLN A 366 4.27 22.94 46.85
C GLN A 366 5.19 23.12 45.63
N ARG A 367 5.02 22.30 44.59
CA ARG A 367 5.75 22.46 43.32
C ARG A 367 5.45 23.77 42.62
N TRP A 368 4.20 24.22 42.64
CA TRP A 368 3.82 25.54 42.15
C TRP A 368 4.55 26.65 42.93
N ARG A 369 4.59 26.53 44.26
CA ARG A 369 5.27 27.51 45.12
C ARG A 369 6.78 27.53 44.90
N GLU A 370 7.40 26.38 44.68
CA GLU A 370 8.82 26.24 44.32
C GLU A 370 9.14 26.79 42.93
N THR A 371 8.21 26.62 41.98
CA THR A 371 8.33 27.18 40.63
C THR A 371 8.29 28.71 40.64
N VAL A 372 7.44 29.29 41.50
CA VAL A 372 7.35 30.74 41.68
C VAL A 372 8.54 31.29 42.49
N SER A 373 9.07 30.54 43.47
CA SER A 373 10.18 31.01 44.30
C SER A 373 11.55 30.91 43.62
N ASN A 374 11.75 29.96 42.71
CA ASN A 374 13.00 29.79 41.94
C ASN A 374 12.73 29.64 40.43
N PRO A 375 12.36 30.74 39.74
CA PRO A 375 11.94 30.69 38.33
C PRO A 375 13.07 30.24 37.40
N ALA A 376 14.33 30.58 37.69
CA ALA A 376 15.46 30.24 36.83
C ALA A 376 15.78 28.73 36.79
N SER A 377 15.66 28.02 37.90
CA SER A 377 15.91 26.56 37.95
C SER A 377 14.72 25.79 37.40
N SER A 378 13.49 26.24 37.69
CA SER A 378 12.27 25.62 37.17
C SER A 378 12.11 25.81 35.66
N ALA A 379 12.50 26.98 35.12
CA ALA A 379 12.52 27.21 33.68
C ALA A 379 13.47 26.25 32.95
N ARG A 380 14.64 25.91 33.52
CA ARG A 380 15.54 24.91 32.93
C ARG A 380 14.94 23.50 32.96
N ARG A 381 14.35 23.09 34.09
CA ARG A 381 13.80 21.74 34.26
C ARG A 381 12.56 21.50 33.40
N ILE A 382 11.57 22.40 33.47
CA ILE A 382 10.34 22.32 32.69
C ILE A 382 10.62 22.60 31.22
N GLY A 383 11.49 23.57 30.93
CA GLY A 383 11.90 23.89 29.56
C GLY A 383 12.57 22.71 28.84
N ALA A 384 13.37 21.90 29.55
CA ALA A 384 13.96 20.69 28.98
C ALA A 384 12.90 19.63 28.61
N VAL A 385 11.90 19.42 29.48
CA VAL A 385 10.77 18.50 29.18
C VAL A 385 9.99 19.01 27.98
N VAL A 386 9.63 20.29 27.97
CA VAL A 386 8.88 20.92 26.86
C VAL A 386 9.66 20.84 25.56
N ALA A 387 10.97 21.12 25.57
CA ALA A 387 11.82 21.02 24.39
C ALA A 387 11.88 19.58 23.86
N LEU A 388 12.05 18.58 24.73
CA LEU A 388 12.06 17.17 24.33
C LEU A 388 10.71 16.73 23.74
N THR A 389 9.59 17.08 24.38
CA THR A 389 8.25 16.80 23.83
C THR A 389 7.97 17.59 22.55
N GLY A 390 8.51 18.79 22.42
CA GLY A 390 8.39 19.64 21.23
C GLY A 390 9.15 19.07 20.04
N ILE A 391 10.39 18.62 20.25
CA ILE A 391 11.20 17.96 19.22
C ILE A 391 10.52 16.65 18.78
N ALA A 392 10.07 15.83 19.73
CA ALA A 392 9.36 14.60 19.41
C ALA A 392 8.07 14.88 18.62
N SER A 393 7.24 15.83 19.07
CA SER A 393 6.01 16.17 18.35
C SER A 393 6.26 16.74 16.95
N TYR A 394 7.29 17.55 16.78
CA TYR A 394 7.68 18.06 15.46
C TYR A 394 8.10 16.93 14.51
N LEU A 395 8.89 15.96 14.99
CA LEU A 395 9.36 14.83 14.19
C LEU A 395 8.24 13.86 13.81
N PHE A 396 7.25 13.66 14.68
CA PHE A 396 6.26 12.59 14.53
C PHE A 396 4.86 13.04 14.11
N LEU A 397 4.42 14.23 14.53
CA LEU A 397 3.05 14.74 14.34
C LEU A 397 3.01 16.01 13.49
N GLY A 398 4.17 16.50 13.04
CA GLY A 398 4.30 17.74 12.30
C GLY A 398 4.10 19.01 13.18
N PRO A 399 4.15 20.20 12.56
CA PRO A 399 4.19 21.47 13.30
C PRO A 399 2.84 21.87 13.94
N THR A 400 1.74 21.25 13.51
CA THR A 400 0.37 21.63 13.88
C THR A 400 0.05 21.42 15.36
N TYR A 401 0.60 20.38 15.99
CA TYR A 401 0.25 19.99 17.38
C TYR A 401 1.27 20.45 18.43
N GLY A 402 2.38 21.07 18.03
CA GLY A 402 3.50 21.40 18.92
C GLY A 402 3.11 22.33 20.08
N LEU A 403 2.26 23.34 19.82
CA LEU A 403 1.84 24.29 20.86
C LEU A 403 0.92 23.65 21.91
N MET A 404 0.01 22.78 21.49
CA MET A 404 -0.88 22.05 22.39
C MET A 404 -0.08 21.12 23.31
N LEU A 405 0.86 20.36 22.73
CA LEU A 405 1.69 19.42 23.47
C LEU A 405 2.68 20.13 24.40
N ALA A 406 3.20 21.30 24.03
CA ALA A 406 4.02 22.12 24.91
C ALA A 406 3.25 22.59 26.16
N ILE A 407 2.01 23.07 25.99
CA ILE A 407 1.15 23.46 27.11
C ILE A 407 0.85 22.25 28.00
N LEU A 408 0.53 21.10 27.39
CA LEU A 408 0.30 19.86 28.12
C LEU A 408 1.54 19.44 28.91
N ALA A 409 2.72 19.47 28.32
CA ALA A 409 3.98 19.13 28.98
C ALA A 409 4.29 20.06 30.17
N ILE A 410 3.99 21.36 30.07
CA ILE A 410 4.10 22.30 31.20
C ILE A 410 3.12 21.91 32.32
N ALA A 411 1.85 21.68 31.97
CA ALA A 411 0.82 21.31 32.94
C ALA A 411 1.16 20.00 33.67
N LEU A 412 1.58 18.97 32.93
CA LEU A 412 1.99 17.68 33.47
C LEU A 412 3.26 17.78 34.32
N SER A 413 4.23 18.62 33.92
CA SER A 413 5.43 18.87 34.73
C SER A 413 5.10 19.52 36.08
N LEU A 414 4.10 20.40 36.14
CA LEU A 414 3.64 21.00 37.39
C LEU A 414 2.83 20.02 38.25
N LEU A 415 2.06 19.14 37.60
CA LEU A 415 1.16 18.18 38.26
C LEU A 415 1.84 16.90 38.73
N TRP A 416 2.86 16.40 38.03
CA TRP A 416 3.49 15.10 38.28
C TRP A 416 4.99 15.19 38.55
N GLY A 417 5.62 16.33 38.22
CA GLY A 417 7.06 16.53 38.39
C GLY A 417 7.83 16.31 37.09
N THR A 418 9.12 16.65 37.11
CA THR A 418 9.99 16.56 35.91
C THR A 418 10.91 15.35 35.92
N ALA A 419 11.34 14.87 37.09
CA ALA A 419 12.12 13.63 37.18
C ALA A 419 11.35 12.39 36.68
N PRO A 420 10.04 12.23 36.98
CA PRO A 420 9.25 11.09 36.51
C PRO A 420 9.11 11.02 35.00
N PHE A 421 9.15 12.14 34.28
CA PHE A 421 9.13 12.16 32.82
C PHE A 421 10.36 11.45 32.23
N TYR A 422 11.57 11.73 32.76
CA TYR A 422 12.79 11.09 32.29
C TYR A 422 12.79 9.59 32.57
N ILE A 423 12.32 9.19 33.74
CA ILE A 423 12.18 7.76 34.09
C ILE A 423 11.17 7.11 33.13
N ALA A 424 10.00 7.70 32.94
CA ALA A 424 8.97 7.21 32.03
C ALA A 424 9.46 7.08 30.57
N THR A 425 10.33 7.97 30.11
CA THR A 425 10.89 7.92 28.75
C THR A 425 12.00 6.86 28.62
N VAL A 426 12.80 6.63 29.66
CA VAL A 426 13.91 5.66 29.63
C VAL A 426 13.44 4.23 29.85
N THR A 427 12.40 4.02 30.66
CA THR A 427 11.85 2.69 30.97
C THR A 427 11.50 1.83 29.75
N PRO A 428 10.85 2.33 28.68
CA PRO A 428 10.59 1.55 27.47
C PRO A 428 11.82 1.35 26.57
N GLY A 429 12.94 2.04 26.84
CA GLY A 429 14.15 2.03 26.01
C GLY A 429 14.71 0.64 25.70
N PRO A 430 14.89 -0.26 26.69
CA PRO A 430 15.40 -1.62 26.43
C PRO A 430 14.50 -2.44 25.50
N ILE A 431 13.18 -2.29 25.61
CA ILE A 431 12.22 -3.02 24.77
C ILE A 431 12.31 -2.53 23.33
N LEU A 432 12.34 -1.19 23.14
CA LEU A 432 12.53 -0.58 21.83
C LEU A 432 13.81 -1.07 21.14
N VAL A 433 14.92 -1.14 21.88
CA VAL A 433 16.20 -1.65 21.36
C VAL A 433 16.04 -3.09 20.85
N VAL A 434 15.40 -3.97 21.63
CA VAL A 434 15.20 -5.37 21.22
C VAL A 434 14.32 -5.46 19.97
N ILE A 435 13.26 -4.66 19.86
CA ILE A 435 12.39 -4.63 18.68
C ILE A 435 13.16 -4.18 17.44
N ILE A 436 13.94 -3.09 17.54
CA ILE A 436 14.76 -2.61 16.43
C ILE A 436 15.72 -3.70 15.97
N TRP A 437 16.35 -4.43 16.90
CA TRP A 437 17.29 -5.49 16.55
C TRP A 437 16.60 -6.71 15.93
N LEU A 438 15.44 -7.11 16.44
CA LEU A 438 14.64 -8.20 15.85
C LEU A 438 14.27 -7.87 14.41
N TYR A 439 13.73 -6.67 14.18
CA TYR A 439 13.36 -6.24 12.83
C TYR A 439 14.58 -6.14 11.92
N ALA A 440 15.70 -5.58 12.37
CA ALA A 440 16.93 -5.57 11.58
C ALA A 440 17.43 -6.99 11.22
N MET A 441 17.28 -7.98 12.11
CA MET A 441 17.60 -9.37 11.79
C MET A 441 16.66 -9.98 10.74
N VAL A 442 15.36 -9.64 10.77
CA VAL A 442 14.40 -10.05 9.73
C VAL A 442 14.81 -9.48 8.36
N SER A 443 15.20 -8.21 8.32
CA SER A 443 15.72 -7.56 7.11
C SER A 443 16.99 -8.24 6.59
N LEU A 444 17.94 -8.57 7.47
CA LEU A 444 19.17 -9.28 7.10
C LEU A 444 18.92 -10.70 6.56
N ALA A 445 17.84 -11.34 7.00
CA ALA A 445 17.43 -12.64 6.51
C ALA A 445 16.67 -12.58 5.17
N GLY A 446 16.37 -11.37 4.67
CA GLY A 446 15.71 -11.17 3.37
C GLY A 446 14.19 -11.38 3.39
N TYR A 447 13.57 -11.45 4.56
CA TYR A 447 12.12 -11.61 4.70
C TYR A 447 11.41 -10.26 4.81
N GLY A 448 10.20 -10.17 4.24
CA GLY A 448 9.28 -9.06 4.44
C GLY A 448 8.72 -9.04 5.87
N LEU A 449 8.19 -7.89 6.31
CA LEU A 449 7.60 -7.78 7.64
C LEU A 449 6.19 -8.36 7.62
N ASN A 450 6.03 -9.64 7.96
CA ASN A 450 4.71 -10.25 8.03
C ASN A 450 3.84 -9.51 9.08
N MET A 451 2.59 -9.18 8.73
CA MET A 451 1.59 -8.62 9.65
C MET A 451 1.49 -9.38 10.98
N VAL A 452 1.66 -10.71 10.97
CA VAL A 452 1.64 -11.53 12.19
C VAL A 452 2.83 -11.20 13.10
N THR A 453 4.03 -11.00 12.54
CA THR A 453 5.20 -10.59 13.30
C THR A 453 5.02 -9.19 13.89
N VAL A 454 4.41 -8.26 13.14
CA VAL A 454 4.03 -6.94 13.64
C VAL A 454 3.02 -7.04 14.78
N ALA A 455 2.01 -7.89 14.63
CA ALA A 455 0.99 -8.12 15.66
C ALA A 455 1.60 -8.76 16.92
N ILE A 456 2.54 -9.70 16.79
CA ILE A 456 3.28 -10.29 17.91
C ILE A 456 4.14 -9.23 18.60
N ALA A 457 4.84 -8.38 17.86
CA ALA A 457 5.62 -7.27 18.42
C ALA A 457 4.72 -6.24 19.13
N ALA A 458 3.55 -5.91 18.58
CA ALA A 458 2.54 -5.08 19.21
C ALA A 458 1.93 -5.74 20.46
N CYS A 459 1.78 -7.07 20.46
CA CYS A 459 1.41 -7.84 21.63
C CYS A 459 2.52 -7.78 22.69
N LEU A 460 3.79 -7.95 22.34
CA LEU A 460 4.92 -7.80 23.28
C LEU A 460 4.93 -6.41 23.95
N TRP A 461 4.52 -5.37 23.23
CA TRP A 461 4.26 -4.04 23.80
C TRP A 461 3.16 -4.03 24.86
N ALA A 462 2.10 -4.83 24.69
CA ALA A 462 1.01 -4.96 25.66
C ALA A 462 1.38 -5.81 26.89
N TRP A 463 2.52 -6.51 26.86
CA TRP A 463 3.05 -7.30 27.98
C TRP A 463 3.96 -6.50 28.92
N ALA A 464 4.30 -5.25 28.56
CA ALA A 464 4.98 -4.28 29.42
C ALA A 464 3.97 -3.28 30.00
#